data_AF-A0A7K4JZG2-F1
#
_entry.id   AF-A0A7K4JZG2-F1
#
_cell.length_a   1.000
_cell.length_b   1.000
_cell.length_c   1.000
_cell.angle_alpha   90.00
_cell.angle_beta   90.00
_cell.angle_gamma   90.00
#
_symmetry.space_group_name_H-M   'P 1'
#
loop_
_entity.id
_entity.type
_entity.pdbx_description
1 polymer ?
#
loop_
_entity_poly.entity_id
_entity_poly.type
_entity_poly.pdbx_seq_one_letter_code
_entity_poly.pdbx_strand_id
1 'polypeptide(L)'
;MDETSDEPPTSAVLLDNCHFSQVVFNNVEKFYVPGGDITCYYTLTNNIAPRGKDWVGIFRVGWKTTREYYTFMWAPLPSGASDHLTVQQQIHFKAYYLPKDDEYYQFCYVDQDGVVRGASVPFQFRAETEDDILVVTTQGEVEEIELQNKNLLKENEELKESCASLQKQNTDLQEQLKKSQELQNSFESLKSNTEKVEQELNSLKEENKHLKELAKCEEAKLHQLKEQIQKVTSEKEHLETRLKTALDRMDQLQSQVLNYEKEVARLDHNKTEQLESLKEENRQLCITVAEQREDKEKLERVLENLKGSEANLSHLLQNEQHQKRDLMKELEDKKHLFEILQAKNNETDKENQELRKENDDLLRRLSQNAVGGLVFGNPYYGEVAWHSVSIRKCPMCDEVFPEDISTSDFEAHVHSHLLECPLCNETFEKTNLQVFDDHIYCHNLE
;
A
#
# COMPACT_ATOMS: atom_id res chain seq x y z
N MET A 1 -24.05 126.73 54.79
CA MET A 1 -24.16 125.43 54.10
C MET A 1 -23.28 125.54 52.87
N ASP A 2 -22.23 124.79 52.69
CA ASP A 2 -21.67 123.70 53.48
C ASP A 2 -20.23 123.51 53.00
N GLU A 3 -19.37 123.01 53.87
CA GLU A 3 -17.99 122.64 53.59
C GLU A 3 -17.89 121.43 52.64
N THR A 4 -16.73 121.32 51.99
CA THR A 4 -15.92 120.12 51.67
C THR A 4 -15.34 120.23 50.27
N SER A 5 -14.14 119.77 49.91
CA SER A 5 -12.88 119.40 50.56
C SER A 5 -11.96 119.07 49.39
N ASP A 6 -10.77 119.67 49.34
CA ASP A 6 -9.69 119.32 48.42
C ASP A 6 -9.16 117.89 48.68
N GLU A 7 -8.73 117.19 47.63
CA GLU A 7 -7.41 116.51 47.61
C GLU A 7 -7.03 116.01 46.19
N PRO A 8 -5.78 116.22 45.72
CA PRO A 8 -5.24 115.63 44.49
C PRO A 8 -4.69 114.20 44.74
N PRO A 9 -4.41 113.39 43.71
CA PRO A 9 -4.15 111.97 43.89
C PRO A 9 -2.79 111.77 44.55
N THR A 10 -2.79 111.29 45.79
CA THR A 10 -1.60 110.78 46.46
C THR A 10 -1.07 109.59 45.68
N SER A 11 0.01 109.83 44.95
CA SER A 11 0.83 108.81 44.31
C SER A 11 1.08 107.66 45.28
N ALA A 12 0.45 106.52 45.02
CA ALA A 12 0.80 105.26 45.64
C ALA A 12 2.24 104.94 45.25
N VAL A 13 3.19 105.34 46.09
CA VAL A 13 4.54 104.78 46.07
C VAL A 13 4.36 103.34 46.50
N LEU A 14 4.38 102.44 45.52
CA LEU A 14 4.52 101.01 45.70
C LEU A 14 5.70 100.77 46.65
N LEU A 15 5.39 100.43 47.90
CA LEU A 15 6.34 100.00 48.93
C LEU A 15 6.81 98.55 48.65
N ASP A 16 7.00 98.21 47.37
CA ASP A 16 7.25 96.83 46.92
C ASP A 16 8.67 96.33 47.23
N ASN A 17 9.55 97.17 47.80
CA ASN A 17 10.92 96.78 48.08
C ASN A 17 11.42 97.27 49.44
N CYS A 18 10.91 96.74 50.56
CA CYS A 18 11.61 96.82 51.86
C CYS A 18 12.90 95.99 51.82
N HIS A 19 13.94 96.51 51.15
CA HIS A 19 15.25 95.87 51.04
C HIS A 19 15.92 95.59 52.41
N PHE A 20 15.54 96.34 53.44
CA PHE A 20 16.18 96.32 54.77
C PHE A 20 15.53 95.35 55.78
N SER A 21 14.48 94.62 55.41
CA SER A 21 13.80 93.65 56.30
C SER A 21 13.73 92.24 55.71
N GLN A 22 14.65 91.92 54.79
CA GLN A 22 14.74 90.59 54.20
C GLN A 22 15.40 89.58 55.17
N VAL A 23 16.13 90.09 56.16
CA VAL A 23 16.69 89.32 57.27
C VAL A 23 16.20 89.93 58.59
N VAL A 24 15.66 89.09 59.48
CA VAL A 24 15.13 89.50 60.78
C VAL A 24 15.96 88.90 61.89
N PHE A 25 16.50 89.72 62.79
CA PHE A 25 17.23 89.25 63.97
C PHE A 25 16.25 88.88 65.09
N ASN A 26 16.44 87.72 65.71
CA ASN A 26 15.57 87.17 66.75
C ASN A 26 16.31 87.17 68.10
N ASN A 27 15.55 87.32 69.19
CA ASN A 27 16.05 87.20 70.58
C ASN A 27 17.31 88.04 70.83
N VAL A 28 17.27 89.31 70.41
CA VAL A 28 18.37 90.25 70.65
C VAL A 28 18.18 90.83 72.04
N GLU A 29 19.12 90.52 72.94
CA GLU A 29 19.08 91.00 74.31
C GLU A 29 19.38 92.50 74.37
N LYS A 30 18.80 93.19 75.36
CA LYS A 30 19.13 94.61 75.59
C LYS A 30 20.56 94.79 76.10
N PHE A 31 21.02 93.82 76.89
CA PHE A 31 22.33 93.81 77.51
C PHE A 31 23.01 92.46 77.29
N TYR A 32 24.25 92.49 76.82
CA TYR A 32 25.13 91.33 76.79
C TYR A 32 26.24 91.49 77.82
N VAL A 33 26.59 90.43 78.52
CA VAL A 33 27.63 90.47 79.56
C VAL A 33 29.00 90.68 78.90
N PRO A 34 29.78 91.73 79.27
CA PRO A 34 31.13 91.93 78.75
C PRO A 34 32.02 90.71 79.02
N GLY A 35 32.75 90.25 78.00
CA GLY A 35 33.63 89.08 78.10
C GLY A 35 32.96 87.73 77.85
N GLY A 36 31.63 87.68 77.63
CA GLY A 36 30.92 86.50 77.13
C GLY A 36 30.91 86.42 75.60
N ASP A 37 30.84 85.20 75.06
CA ASP A 37 30.52 84.98 73.64
C ASP A 37 29.05 85.35 73.39
N ILE A 38 28.73 85.88 72.20
CA ILE A 38 27.35 86.19 71.80
C ILE A 38 26.91 85.29 70.66
N THR A 39 25.74 84.67 70.81
CA THR A 39 25.04 83.99 69.72
C THR A 39 23.99 84.92 69.13
N CYS A 40 24.15 85.24 67.86
CA CYS A 40 23.23 86.05 67.08
C CYS A 40 22.30 85.12 66.28
N TYR A 41 20.99 85.18 66.55
CA TYR A 41 19.97 84.44 65.81
C TYR A 41 19.31 85.35 64.77
N TYR A 42 19.13 84.85 63.56
CA TYR A 42 18.41 85.57 62.53
C TYR A 42 17.63 84.63 61.61
N THR A 43 16.59 85.13 60.97
CA THR A 43 15.75 84.40 60.02
C THR A 43 15.89 85.03 58.65
N LEU A 44 16.18 84.18 57.66
CA LEU A 44 16.13 84.56 56.25
C LEU A 44 14.68 84.47 55.76
N THR A 45 14.13 85.59 55.26
CA THR A 45 12.79 85.60 54.66
C THR A 45 12.83 85.06 53.23
N ASN A 46 11.67 84.75 52.65
CA ASN A 46 11.55 84.29 51.26
C ASN A 46 12.03 85.33 50.21
N ASN A 47 12.34 86.55 50.63
CA ASN A 47 12.72 87.67 49.77
C ASN A 47 14.24 87.85 49.60
N ILE A 48 15.05 86.94 50.17
CA ILE A 48 16.51 86.91 50.01
C ILE A 48 17.01 85.48 49.75
N ALA A 49 17.88 85.33 48.75
CA ALA A 49 18.63 84.10 48.53
C ALA A 49 20.01 84.24 49.20
N PRO A 50 20.35 83.44 50.24
CA PRO A 50 21.64 83.54 50.93
C PRO A 50 22.78 83.14 50.00
N ARG A 51 23.88 83.91 50.04
CA ARG A 51 25.08 83.69 49.22
C ARG A 51 26.31 83.46 50.11
N GLY A 52 27.29 82.73 49.57
CA GLY A 52 28.48 82.33 50.34
C GLY A 52 29.42 83.48 50.76
N LYS A 53 29.13 84.72 50.35
CA LYS A 53 29.85 85.93 50.75
C LYS A 53 28.95 86.93 51.50
N ASP A 54 27.79 86.49 51.96
CA ASP A 54 26.99 87.29 52.87
C ASP A 54 27.58 87.19 54.28
N TRP A 55 27.39 88.22 55.11
CA TRP A 55 27.99 88.29 56.44
C TRP A 55 27.14 89.12 57.40
N VAL A 56 27.31 88.85 58.70
CA VAL A 56 26.69 89.64 59.77
C VAL A 56 27.79 90.39 60.49
N GLY A 57 27.63 91.71 60.58
CA GLY A 57 28.52 92.59 61.32
C GLY A 57 27.86 93.15 62.58
N ILE A 58 28.68 93.45 63.57
CA ILE A 58 28.31 94.30 64.70
C ILE A 58 28.72 95.73 64.34
N PHE A 59 27.76 96.64 64.34
CA PHE A 59 27.98 98.05 64.01
C PHE A 59 27.61 98.92 65.19
N ARG A 60 28.39 99.96 65.45
CA ARG A 60 27.98 101.03 66.35
C ARG A 60 26.78 101.76 65.74
N VAL A 61 25.75 102.05 66.53
CA VAL A 61 24.56 102.77 66.06
C VAL A 61 24.99 104.13 65.48
N GLY A 62 24.50 104.47 64.27
CA GLY A 62 24.87 105.68 63.55
C GLY A 62 25.95 105.51 62.46
N TRP A 63 26.32 104.27 62.13
CA TRP A 63 27.21 103.93 61.01
C TRP A 63 26.69 104.48 59.66
N LYS A 64 27.59 104.87 58.74
CA LYS A 64 27.22 105.42 57.41
C LYS A 64 27.49 104.46 56.26
N THR A 65 28.53 103.63 56.38
CA THR A 65 28.88 102.62 55.37
C THR A 65 29.09 101.24 55.98
N THR A 66 28.88 100.19 55.20
CA THR A 66 29.14 98.79 55.59
C THR A 66 30.61 98.51 55.90
N ARG A 67 31.52 99.46 55.66
CA ARG A 67 32.94 99.38 56.05
C ARG A 67 33.20 99.77 57.52
N GLU A 68 32.22 100.33 58.22
CA GLU A 68 32.32 100.77 59.63
C GLU A 68 31.93 99.65 60.62
N TYR A 69 32.02 98.38 60.24
CA TYR A 69 31.76 97.27 61.16
C TYR A 69 32.84 97.23 62.25
N TYR A 70 32.44 96.92 63.48
CA TYR A 70 33.36 96.66 64.59
C TYR A 70 34.00 95.27 64.43
N THR A 71 33.14 94.26 64.26
CA THR A 71 33.54 92.88 63.97
C THR A 71 32.51 92.23 63.06
N PHE A 72 32.87 91.14 62.39
CA PHE A 72 31.97 90.44 61.49
C PHE A 72 32.21 88.93 61.50
N MET A 73 31.19 88.20 61.05
CA MET A 73 31.25 86.76 60.81
C MET A 73 30.53 86.44 59.49
N TRP A 74 31.10 85.55 58.69
CA TRP A 74 30.47 85.06 57.47
C TRP A 74 29.16 84.33 57.79
N ALA A 75 28.12 84.61 57.02
CA ALA A 75 26.83 83.96 57.19
C ALA A 75 26.93 82.52 56.67
N PRO A 76 26.64 81.51 57.50
CA PRO A 76 26.63 80.13 57.03
C PRO A 76 25.53 79.92 55.99
N LEU A 77 25.83 79.18 54.93
CA LEU A 77 24.81 78.75 53.97
C LEU A 77 23.90 77.70 54.63
N PRO A 78 22.57 77.80 54.48
CA PRO A 78 21.65 76.76 54.96
C PRO A 78 21.97 75.43 54.27
N SER A 79 22.38 74.42 55.05
CA SER A 79 22.55 73.04 54.57
C SER A 79 21.17 72.49 54.17
N GLY A 80 20.95 72.28 52.87
CA GLY A 80 19.61 72.11 52.28
C GLY A 80 18.84 70.86 52.72
N ALA A 81 17.53 71.05 52.93
CA ALA A 81 16.43 70.16 52.55
C ALA A 81 15.08 70.72 53.06
N SER A 82 14.57 71.79 52.44
CA SER A 82 13.12 72.09 52.34
C SER A 82 12.94 73.49 51.75
N ASP A 83 12.40 73.56 50.53
CA ASP A 83 12.26 74.80 49.73
C ASP A 83 11.26 75.83 50.28
N HIS A 84 10.63 75.63 51.44
CA HIS A 84 9.54 76.51 51.88
C HIS A 84 9.46 76.80 53.40
N LEU A 85 10.55 76.66 54.17
CA LEU A 85 10.57 77.04 55.58
C LEU A 85 11.55 78.19 55.82
N THR A 86 11.11 79.23 56.54
CA THR A 86 11.94 80.31 57.06
C THR A 86 13.05 79.71 57.93
N VAL A 87 14.25 79.58 57.38
CA VAL A 87 15.37 78.92 58.07
C VAL A 87 15.96 79.88 59.09
N GLN A 88 15.82 79.54 60.37
CA GLN A 88 16.53 80.23 61.45
C GLN A 88 18.01 79.84 61.38
N GLN A 89 18.87 80.85 61.33
CA GLN A 89 20.32 80.74 61.29
C GLN A 89 20.92 81.32 62.57
N GLN A 90 22.12 80.86 62.91
CA GLN A 90 22.86 81.34 64.07
C GLN A 90 24.33 81.59 63.73
N ILE A 91 24.87 82.66 64.30
CA ILE A 91 26.28 83.04 64.18
C ILE A 91 26.84 83.30 65.58
N HIS A 92 28.06 82.83 65.83
CA HIS A 92 28.73 83.00 67.11
C HIS A 92 29.82 84.06 67.01
N PHE A 93 29.70 85.13 67.77
CA PHE A 93 30.74 86.13 67.95
C PHE A 93 31.52 85.81 69.22
N LYS A 94 32.85 85.67 69.07
CA LYS A 94 33.72 85.37 70.21
C LYS A 94 34.00 86.63 71.03
N ALA A 95 33.98 86.48 72.36
CA ALA A 95 34.13 87.55 73.33
C ALA A 95 35.32 88.49 73.06
N TYR A 96 36.44 87.92 72.60
CA TYR A 96 37.67 88.68 72.35
C TYR A 96 37.59 89.63 71.14
N TYR A 97 36.60 89.46 70.26
CA TYR A 97 36.31 90.37 69.15
C TYR A 97 35.18 91.37 69.44
N LEU A 98 34.59 91.35 70.64
CA LEU A 98 33.44 92.18 70.98
C LEU A 98 33.86 93.55 71.53
N PRO A 99 32.99 94.58 71.38
CA PRO A 99 33.16 95.86 72.06
C PRO A 99 33.33 95.74 73.57
N LYS A 100 34.10 96.67 74.14
CA LYS A 100 34.35 96.77 75.60
C LYS A 100 33.90 98.11 76.19
N ASP A 101 33.34 98.97 75.35
CA ASP A 101 32.73 100.25 75.74
C ASP A 101 31.22 100.06 75.99
N ASP A 102 30.58 101.13 76.45
CA ASP A 102 29.15 101.20 76.75
C ASP A 102 28.33 101.81 75.60
N GLU A 103 28.89 101.86 74.39
CA GLU A 103 28.18 102.36 73.21
C GLU A 103 27.06 101.40 72.77
N TYR A 104 26.08 101.94 72.05
CA TYR A 104 25.03 101.12 71.45
C TYR A 104 25.52 100.48 70.15
N TYR A 105 25.30 99.18 70.06
CA TYR A 105 25.61 98.36 68.89
C TYR A 105 24.37 97.69 68.33
N GLN A 106 24.40 97.29 67.07
CA GLN A 106 23.37 96.50 66.42
C GLN A 106 24.00 95.50 65.44
N PHE A 107 23.35 94.36 65.24
CA PHE A 107 23.69 93.44 64.16
C PHE A 107 23.17 93.97 62.84
N CYS A 108 23.97 93.89 61.78
CA CYS A 108 23.54 94.17 60.42
C CYS A 108 23.92 93.01 59.50
N TYR A 109 22.98 92.52 58.71
CA TYR A 109 23.21 91.52 57.67
C TYR A 109 23.56 92.23 56.36
N VAL A 110 24.73 91.94 55.80
CA VAL A 110 25.23 92.54 54.56
C VAL A 110 25.42 91.45 53.52
N ASP A 111 24.87 91.68 52.33
CA ASP A 111 24.95 90.73 51.24
C ASP A 111 26.27 90.83 50.44
N GLN A 112 26.51 89.90 49.52
CA GLN A 112 27.69 89.89 48.64
C GLN A 112 27.87 91.18 47.80
N ASP A 113 26.79 91.91 47.52
CA ASP A 113 26.83 93.17 46.76
C ASP A 113 27.12 94.38 47.69
N GLY A 114 27.25 94.16 49.00
CA GLY A 114 27.51 95.17 50.01
C GLY A 114 26.26 95.91 50.49
N VAL A 115 25.06 95.38 50.18
CA VAL A 115 23.78 95.97 50.56
C VAL A 115 23.30 95.39 51.89
N VAL A 116 22.81 96.25 52.79
CA VAL A 116 22.26 95.82 54.09
C VAL A 116 20.84 95.29 53.91
N ARG A 117 20.62 94.05 54.34
CA ARG A 117 19.36 93.30 54.16
C ARG A 117 18.56 93.12 55.45
N GLY A 118 19.14 93.47 56.60
CA GLY A 118 18.54 93.39 57.92
C GLY A 118 19.36 94.14 58.96
N ALA A 119 18.72 94.73 59.96
CA ALA A 119 19.36 95.34 61.12
C ALA A 119 18.59 95.00 62.42
N SER A 120 19.30 94.72 63.51
CA SER A 120 18.68 94.40 64.81
C SER A 120 18.26 95.65 65.58
N VAL A 121 17.51 95.46 66.67
CA VAL A 121 17.39 96.48 67.71
C VAL A 121 18.76 96.73 68.38
N PRO A 122 19.03 97.96 68.86
CA PRO A 122 20.28 98.28 69.56
C PRO A 122 20.44 97.55 70.90
N PHE A 123 21.68 97.21 71.25
CA PHE A 123 22.08 96.58 72.51
C PHE A 123 23.40 97.15 73.04
N GLN A 124 23.67 96.92 74.33
CA GLN A 124 24.91 97.35 75.00
C GLN A 124 25.60 96.18 75.69
N PHE A 125 26.88 96.36 75.99
CA PHE A 125 27.65 95.38 76.78
C PHE A 125 27.67 95.81 78.26
N ARG A 126 26.76 95.27 79.09
CA ARG A 126 26.60 95.63 80.53
C ARG A 126 26.08 94.43 81.37
N ALA A 127 26.31 94.44 82.70
CA ALA A 127 25.76 93.47 83.65
C ALA A 127 24.52 94.02 84.41
N GLU A 128 23.54 93.17 84.71
CA GLU A 128 22.33 93.49 85.51
C GLU A 128 22.61 93.38 87.02
N THR A 129 22.01 94.24 87.86
CA THR A 129 22.09 94.20 89.33
C THR A 129 20.69 94.38 89.95
N GLU A 130 20.20 93.42 90.77
CA GLU A 130 18.79 93.32 91.25
C GLU A 130 18.62 93.24 92.80
N ASP A 131 19.31 94.03 93.63
CA ASP A 131 19.40 93.76 95.10
C ASP A 131 18.65 94.70 96.09
N ASP A 132 17.52 95.36 95.78
CA ASP A 132 16.94 96.37 96.70
C ASP A 132 15.38 96.42 96.84
N ILE A 133 14.67 95.31 97.11
CA ILE A 133 13.23 95.39 97.50
C ILE A 133 12.87 94.41 98.64
N LEU A 134 12.54 94.95 99.83
CA LEU A 134 11.97 94.23 100.98
C LEU A 134 10.51 94.66 101.19
N VAL A 135 9.55 93.73 101.10
CA VAL A 135 8.11 94.01 101.24
C VAL A 135 7.64 93.68 102.67
N VAL A 136 7.01 94.64 103.36
CA VAL A 136 6.42 94.49 104.71
C VAL A 136 4.89 94.53 104.60
N THR A 137 4.18 93.47 105.03
CA THR A 137 2.70 93.37 105.02
C THR A 137 2.11 93.30 106.43
N THR A 138 0.80 93.57 106.59
CA THR A 138 0.10 93.66 107.89
C THR A 138 -0.63 92.36 108.28
N GLN A 139 -0.80 92.09 109.59
CA GLN A 139 -1.33 90.81 110.13
C GLN A 139 -2.73 90.42 109.60
N GLY A 140 -3.63 91.37 109.36
CA GLY A 140 -4.97 91.08 108.83
C GLY A 140 -4.97 90.64 107.36
N GLU A 141 -4.04 91.19 106.57
CA GLU A 141 -3.83 90.75 105.18
C GLU A 141 -3.29 89.31 105.14
N VAL A 142 -2.48 88.91 106.14
CA VAL A 142 -1.97 87.55 106.26
C VAL A 142 -3.11 86.54 106.48
N GLU A 143 -4.07 86.83 107.37
CA GLU A 143 -5.20 85.92 107.64
C GLU A 143 -6.14 85.77 106.42
N GLU A 144 -6.38 86.86 105.67
CA GLU A 144 -7.17 86.82 104.44
C GLU A 144 -6.46 86.03 103.33
N ILE A 145 -5.15 86.22 103.20
CA ILE A 145 -4.29 85.45 102.29
C ILE A 145 -4.26 83.96 102.68
N GLU A 146 -4.22 83.62 103.97
CA GLU A 146 -4.26 82.24 104.45
C GLU A 146 -5.59 81.56 104.10
N LEU A 147 -6.72 82.26 104.27
CA LEU A 147 -8.03 81.72 103.91
C LEU A 147 -8.16 81.54 102.39
N GLN A 148 -7.70 82.52 101.59
CA GLN A 148 -7.65 82.39 100.13
C GLN A 148 -6.76 81.22 99.70
N ASN A 149 -5.58 81.07 100.27
CA ASN A 149 -4.69 79.93 99.98
C ASN A 149 -5.35 78.59 100.29
N LYS A 150 -6.12 78.50 101.38
CA LYS A 150 -6.83 77.28 101.74
C LYS A 150 -7.93 76.92 100.73
N ASN A 151 -8.66 77.91 100.23
CA ASN A 151 -9.66 77.71 99.18
C ASN A 151 -9.00 77.34 97.85
N LEU A 152 -7.92 78.03 97.46
CA LEU A 152 -7.15 77.75 96.25
C LEU A 152 -6.50 76.36 96.27
N LEU A 153 -6.08 75.86 97.43
CA LEU A 153 -5.57 74.50 97.58
C LEU A 153 -6.67 73.47 97.28
N LYS A 154 -7.87 73.68 97.81
CA LYS A 154 -9.00 72.78 97.59
C LYS A 154 -9.42 72.78 96.11
N GLU A 155 -9.50 73.95 95.49
CA GLU A 155 -9.83 74.07 94.06
C GLU A 155 -8.75 73.45 93.17
N ASN A 156 -7.46 73.58 93.53
CA ASN A 156 -6.37 72.88 92.84
C ASN A 156 -6.46 71.37 92.94
N GLU A 157 -6.90 70.85 94.09
CA GLU A 157 -7.05 69.41 94.31
C GLU A 157 -8.20 68.85 93.46
N GLU A 158 -9.34 69.54 93.45
CA GLU A 158 -10.49 69.22 92.57
C GLU A 158 -10.12 69.31 91.08
N LEU A 159 -9.38 70.34 90.68
CA LEU A 159 -8.87 70.49 89.30
C LEU A 159 -7.88 69.38 88.94
N LYS A 160 -7.02 68.95 89.86
CA LYS A 160 -6.09 67.83 89.63
C LYS A 160 -6.84 66.52 89.40
N GLU A 161 -7.85 66.23 90.21
CA GLU A 161 -8.69 65.04 90.04
C GLU A 161 -9.43 65.06 88.70
N SER A 162 -9.97 66.22 88.32
CA SER A 162 -10.64 66.43 87.03
C SER A 162 -9.67 66.22 85.85
N CYS A 163 -8.49 66.82 85.90
CA CYS A 163 -7.44 66.61 84.90
C CYS A 163 -7.03 65.14 84.78
N ALA A 164 -6.86 64.43 85.90
CA ALA A 164 -6.52 63.01 85.89
C ALA A 164 -7.64 62.15 85.26
N SER A 165 -8.91 62.47 85.56
CA SER A 165 -10.07 61.80 84.96
C SER A 165 -10.14 62.02 83.45
N LEU A 166 -10.01 63.28 82.99
CA LEU A 166 -9.99 63.62 81.57
C LEU A 166 -8.82 62.97 80.84
N GLN A 167 -7.65 62.91 81.47
CA GLN A 167 -6.47 62.26 80.90
C GLN A 167 -6.71 60.76 80.71
N LYS A 168 -7.33 60.09 81.69
CA LYS A 168 -7.72 58.67 81.58
C LYS A 168 -8.74 58.45 80.45
N GLN A 169 -9.76 59.31 80.34
CA GLN A 169 -10.73 59.23 79.24
C GLN A 169 -10.06 59.43 77.88
N ASN A 170 -9.12 60.37 77.76
CA ASN A 170 -8.38 60.59 76.53
C ASN A 170 -7.56 59.36 76.13
N THR A 171 -6.90 58.71 77.09
CA THR A 171 -6.14 57.48 76.81
C THR A 171 -7.04 56.32 76.37
N ASP A 172 -8.22 56.15 76.99
CA ASP A 172 -9.17 55.10 76.61
C ASP A 172 -9.74 55.34 75.21
N LEU A 173 -10.12 56.60 74.90
CA LEU A 173 -10.58 56.98 73.57
C LEU A 173 -9.50 56.78 72.50
N GLN A 174 -8.24 57.09 72.79
CA GLN A 174 -7.12 56.82 71.88
C GLN A 174 -6.95 55.32 71.63
N GLU A 175 -7.09 54.48 72.65
CA GLU A 175 -7.01 53.02 72.50
C GLU A 175 -8.18 52.47 71.66
N GLN A 176 -9.40 52.97 71.90
CA GLN A 176 -10.58 52.60 71.11
C GLN A 176 -10.43 53.03 69.64
N LEU A 177 -9.91 54.24 69.38
CA LEU A 177 -9.63 54.72 68.03
C LEU A 177 -8.65 53.81 67.31
N LYS A 178 -7.56 53.41 67.98
CA LYS A 178 -6.56 52.50 67.43
C LYS A 178 -7.16 51.13 67.09
N LYS A 179 -7.94 50.54 68.00
CA LYS A 179 -8.65 49.27 67.76
C LYS A 179 -9.61 49.38 66.58
N SER A 180 -10.36 50.48 66.49
CA SER A 180 -11.28 50.71 65.37
C SER A 180 -10.53 50.82 64.04
N GLN A 181 -9.34 51.43 64.03
CA GLN A 181 -8.54 51.58 62.83
C GLN A 181 -7.88 50.26 62.40
N GLU A 182 -7.44 49.43 63.35
CA GLU A 182 -6.97 48.07 63.08
C GLU A 182 -8.09 47.18 62.49
N LEU A 183 -9.30 47.27 63.04
CA LEU A 183 -10.49 46.60 62.50
C LEU A 183 -10.82 47.08 61.08
N GLN A 184 -10.76 48.39 60.84
CA GLN A 184 -10.98 48.98 59.52
C GLN A 184 -9.99 48.42 58.47
N ASN A 185 -8.70 48.39 58.81
CA ASN A 185 -7.67 47.85 57.92
C ASN A 185 -7.87 46.35 57.64
N SER A 186 -8.24 45.59 58.68
CA SER A 186 -8.56 44.17 58.54
C SER A 186 -9.77 43.96 57.63
N PHE A 187 -10.82 44.76 57.79
CA PHE A 187 -12.01 44.73 56.95
C PHE A 187 -11.70 45.04 55.48
N GLU A 188 -10.88 46.07 55.21
CA GLU A 188 -10.45 46.42 53.85
C GLU A 188 -9.61 45.30 53.21
N SER A 189 -8.71 44.70 53.96
CA SER A 189 -7.93 43.54 53.50
C SER A 189 -8.82 42.34 53.18
N LEU A 190 -9.78 42.02 54.06
CA LEU A 190 -10.72 40.93 53.87
C LEU A 190 -11.58 41.19 52.63
N LYS A 191 -12.09 42.41 52.46
CA LYS A 191 -12.87 42.82 51.30
C LYS A 191 -12.09 42.67 49.99
N SER A 192 -10.83 43.13 49.95
CA SER A 192 -9.96 42.96 48.78
C SER A 192 -9.73 41.49 48.44
N ASN A 193 -9.53 40.64 49.46
CA ASN A 193 -9.38 39.20 49.25
C ASN A 193 -10.69 38.55 48.75
N THR A 194 -11.84 38.96 49.27
CA THR A 194 -13.15 38.50 48.77
C THR A 194 -13.33 38.87 47.29
N GLU A 195 -13.02 40.11 46.90
CA GLU A 195 -13.09 40.56 45.51
C GLU A 195 -12.17 39.75 44.58
N LYS A 196 -10.94 39.43 45.03
CA LYS A 196 -10.01 38.56 44.27
C LYS A 196 -10.55 37.15 44.09
N VAL A 197 -11.06 36.53 45.15
CA VAL A 197 -11.64 35.18 45.10
C VAL A 197 -12.87 35.17 44.18
N GLU A 198 -13.68 36.22 44.21
CA GLU A 198 -14.85 36.35 43.33
C GLU A 198 -14.45 36.50 41.85
N GLN A 199 -13.38 37.23 41.56
CA GLN A 199 -12.80 37.31 40.21
C GLN A 199 -12.27 35.95 39.74
N GLU A 200 -11.52 35.23 40.58
CA GLU A 200 -11.03 33.89 40.26
C GLU A 200 -12.17 32.89 40.02
N LEU A 201 -13.22 32.95 40.85
CA LEU A 201 -14.41 32.12 40.71
C LEU A 201 -15.11 32.37 39.37
N ASN A 202 -15.25 33.64 38.96
CA ASN A 202 -15.84 34.00 37.67
C ASN A 202 -14.96 33.53 36.50
N SER A 203 -13.63 33.66 36.60
CA SER A 203 -12.72 33.14 35.58
C SER A 203 -12.83 31.62 35.42
N LEU A 204 -12.83 30.88 36.54
CA LEU A 204 -12.98 29.42 36.57
C LEU A 204 -14.35 28.95 36.05
N LYS A 205 -15.41 29.73 36.30
CA LYS A 205 -16.75 29.46 35.79
C LYS A 205 -16.79 29.55 34.26
N GLU A 206 -16.08 30.52 33.71
CA GLU A 206 -16.04 30.77 32.27
C GLU A 206 -15.19 29.73 31.55
N GLU A 207 -14.07 29.33 32.15
CA GLU A 207 -13.28 28.18 31.69
C GLU A 207 -14.10 26.88 31.73
N ASN A 208 -14.85 26.63 32.80
CA ASN A 208 -15.75 25.48 32.87
C ASN A 208 -16.84 25.49 31.79
N LYS A 209 -17.37 26.67 31.45
CA LYS A 209 -18.32 26.81 30.34
C LYS A 209 -17.67 26.43 29.01
N HIS A 210 -16.47 26.94 28.74
CA HIS A 210 -15.72 26.60 27.53
C HIS A 210 -15.39 25.11 27.45
N LEU A 211 -14.94 24.49 28.55
CA LEU A 211 -14.67 23.06 28.63
C LEU A 211 -15.93 22.21 28.36
N LYS A 212 -17.09 22.62 28.86
CA LYS A 212 -18.38 21.96 28.57
C LYS A 212 -18.76 22.07 27.10
N GLU A 213 -18.51 23.21 26.45
CA GLU A 213 -18.77 23.39 25.02
C GLU A 213 -17.83 22.53 24.16
N LEU A 214 -16.55 22.45 24.55
CA LEU A 214 -15.57 21.60 23.88
C LEU A 214 -15.93 20.11 24.01
N ALA A 215 -16.31 19.65 25.20
CA ALA A 215 -16.75 18.28 25.44
C ALA A 215 -17.98 17.90 24.59
N LYS A 216 -18.96 18.81 24.45
CA LYS A 216 -20.11 18.62 23.55
C LYS A 216 -19.70 18.49 22.08
N CYS A 217 -18.74 19.30 21.64
CA CYS A 217 -18.22 19.24 20.26
C CYS A 217 -17.50 17.91 19.99
N GLU A 218 -16.69 17.44 20.95
CA GLU A 218 -16.02 16.13 20.86
C GLU A 218 -17.03 14.98 20.86
N GLU A 219 -18.06 15.05 21.70
CA GLU A 219 -19.14 14.05 21.74
C GLU A 219 -19.88 13.95 20.40
N ALA A 220 -20.16 15.09 19.75
CA ALA A 220 -20.76 15.12 18.41
C ALA A 220 -19.85 14.48 17.35
N LYS A 221 -18.54 14.75 17.38
CA LYS A 221 -17.56 14.12 16.48
C LYS A 221 -17.47 12.61 16.71
N LEU A 222 -17.50 12.18 17.97
CA LEU A 222 -17.49 10.77 18.34
C LEU A 222 -18.76 10.06 17.86
N HIS A 223 -19.92 10.71 17.95
CA HIS A 223 -21.17 10.21 17.38
C HIS A 223 -21.07 10.04 15.85
N GLN A 224 -20.56 11.06 15.15
CA GLN A 224 -20.36 11.01 13.71
C GLN A 224 -19.41 9.88 13.29
N LEU A 225 -18.30 9.68 14.01
CA LEU A 225 -17.38 8.58 13.76
C LEU A 225 -18.03 7.21 13.99
N LYS A 226 -18.86 7.06 15.04
CA LYS A 226 -19.62 5.83 15.27
C LYS A 226 -20.57 5.51 14.12
N GLU A 227 -21.28 6.50 13.60
CA GLU A 227 -22.15 6.31 12.43
C GLU A 227 -21.36 5.89 11.18
N GLN A 228 -20.19 6.50 10.95
CA GLN A 228 -19.31 6.11 9.83
C GLN A 228 -18.80 4.67 9.99
N ILE A 229 -18.36 4.28 11.19
CA ILE A 229 -17.93 2.91 11.48
C ILE A 229 -19.09 1.93 11.25
N GLN A 230 -20.29 2.25 11.71
CA GLN A 230 -21.47 1.40 11.51
C GLN A 230 -21.78 1.24 10.01
N LYS A 231 -21.75 2.32 9.24
CA LYS A 231 -21.94 2.29 7.78
C LYS A 231 -20.92 1.37 7.10
N VAL A 232 -19.62 1.59 7.36
CA VAL A 232 -18.55 0.76 6.78
C VAL A 232 -18.67 -0.71 7.21
N THR A 233 -19.09 -0.96 8.45
CA THR A 233 -19.30 -2.34 8.93
C THR A 233 -20.45 -3.01 8.18
N SER A 234 -21.57 -2.32 7.95
CA SER A 234 -22.69 -2.86 7.17
C SER A 234 -22.32 -3.10 5.69
N GLU A 235 -21.52 -2.21 5.10
CA GLU A 235 -21.00 -2.39 3.74
C GLU A 235 -20.05 -3.58 3.65
N LYS A 236 -19.18 -3.76 4.66
CA LYS A 236 -18.30 -4.92 4.78
C LYS A 236 -19.11 -6.23 4.85
N GLU A 237 -20.10 -6.33 5.72
CA GLU A 237 -20.97 -7.51 5.84
C GLU A 237 -21.70 -7.82 4.53
N HIS A 238 -22.16 -6.80 3.83
CA HIS A 238 -22.78 -6.95 2.51
C HIS A 238 -21.80 -7.50 1.47
N LEU A 239 -20.58 -6.95 1.42
CA LEU A 239 -19.52 -7.43 0.52
C LEU A 239 -19.08 -8.86 0.85
N GLU A 240 -18.96 -9.21 2.13
CA GLU A 240 -18.66 -10.58 2.58
C GLU A 240 -19.74 -11.57 2.12
N THR A 241 -21.02 -11.19 2.24
CA THR A 241 -22.14 -12.02 1.76
C THR A 241 -22.10 -12.20 0.24
N ARG A 242 -21.78 -11.13 -0.51
CA ARG A 242 -21.60 -11.20 -1.96
C ARG A 242 -20.43 -12.09 -2.37
N LEU A 243 -19.30 -11.98 -1.66
CA LEU A 243 -18.13 -12.81 -1.90
C LEU A 243 -18.46 -14.29 -1.65
N LYS A 244 -19.12 -14.61 -0.54
CA LYS A 244 -19.56 -15.97 -0.24
C LYS A 244 -20.47 -16.53 -1.32
N THR A 245 -21.46 -15.75 -1.76
CA THR A 245 -22.35 -16.15 -2.86
C THR A 245 -21.60 -16.40 -4.17
N ALA A 246 -20.56 -15.60 -4.46
CA ALA A 246 -19.74 -15.78 -5.66
C ALA A 246 -18.88 -17.05 -5.57
N LEU A 247 -18.31 -17.35 -4.39
CA LEU A 247 -17.59 -18.61 -4.15
C LEU A 247 -18.50 -19.82 -4.30
N ASP A 248 -19.70 -19.80 -3.72
CA ASP A 248 -20.67 -20.89 -3.86
C ASP A 248 -21.05 -21.14 -5.34
N ARG A 249 -21.19 -20.07 -6.14
CA ARG A 249 -21.41 -20.17 -7.59
C ARG A 249 -20.20 -20.73 -8.34
N MET A 250 -19.00 -20.36 -7.93
CA MET A 250 -17.77 -20.88 -8.51
C MET A 250 -17.63 -22.38 -8.26
N ASP A 251 -17.92 -22.86 -7.05
CA ASP A 251 -17.91 -24.28 -6.69
C ASP A 251 -18.97 -25.07 -7.49
N GLN A 252 -20.15 -24.48 -7.69
CA GLN A 252 -21.19 -25.05 -8.57
C GLN A 252 -20.71 -25.18 -10.02
N LEU A 253 -20.09 -24.13 -10.56
CA LEU A 253 -19.54 -24.15 -11.92
C LEU A 253 -18.39 -25.15 -12.04
N GLN A 254 -17.49 -25.23 -11.06
CA GLN A 254 -16.42 -26.24 -11.04
C GLN A 254 -17.00 -27.66 -11.04
N SER A 255 -18.05 -27.90 -10.25
CA SER A 255 -18.75 -29.19 -10.24
C SER A 255 -19.40 -29.51 -11.59
N GLN A 256 -19.98 -28.51 -12.26
CA GLN A 256 -20.54 -28.67 -13.61
C GLN A 256 -19.46 -28.97 -14.64
N VAL A 257 -18.35 -28.24 -14.63
CA VAL A 257 -17.21 -28.48 -15.53
C VAL A 257 -16.67 -29.90 -15.34
N LEU A 258 -16.48 -30.36 -14.10
CA LEU A 258 -16.04 -31.72 -13.82
C LEU A 258 -17.01 -32.78 -14.35
N ASN A 259 -18.32 -32.52 -14.27
CA ASN A 259 -19.33 -33.42 -14.83
C ASN A 259 -19.26 -33.46 -16.37
N TYR A 260 -19.12 -32.30 -17.03
CA TYR A 260 -18.94 -32.23 -18.47
C TYR A 260 -17.63 -32.89 -18.92
N GLU A 261 -16.53 -32.72 -18.20
CA GLU A 261 -15.26 -33.41 -18.46
C GLU A 261 -15.44 -34.93 -18.40
N LYS A 262 -16.14 -35.45 -17.38
CA LYS A 262 -16.47 -36.88 -17.28
C LYS A 262 -17.38 -37.35 -18.41
N GLU A 263 -18.30 -36.52 -18.88
CA GLU A 263 -19.19 -36.86 -20.00
C GLU A 263 -18.44 -36.88 -21.33
N VAL A 264 -17.59 -35.89 -21.59
CA VAL A 264 -16.69 -35.85 -22.76
C VAL A 264 -15.77 -37.06 -22.75
N ALA A 265 -15.13 -37.38 -21.62
CA ALA A 265 -14.27 -38.56 -21.52
C ALA A 265 -15.02 -39.87 -21.80
N ARG A 266 -16.27 -40.01 -21.32
CA ARG A 266 -17.12 -41.17 -21.63
C ARG A 266 -17.48 -41.26 -23.11
N LEU A 267 -17.85 -40.14 -23.73
CA LEU A 267 -18.16 -40.09 -25.16
C LEU A 267 -16.93 -40.43 -26.01
N ASP A 268 -15.76 -39.92 -25.63
CA ASP A 268 -14.50 -40.18 -26.32
C ASP A 268 -14.08 -41.66 -26.18
N HIS A 269 -14.24 -42.23 -24.98
CA HIS A 269 -14.04 -43.67 -24.76
C HIS A 269 -14.98 -44.52 -25.61
N ASN A 270 -16.29 -44.25 -25.59
CA ASN A 270 -17.28 -44.95 -26.42
C ASN A 270 -16.97 -44.84 -27.92
N LYS A 271 -16.56 -43.65 -28.39
CA LYS A 271 -16.19 -43.44 -29.80
C LYS A 271 -14.93 -44.23 -30.16
N THR A 272 -13.97 -44.31 -29.25
CA THR A 272 -12.76 -45.12 -29.44
C THR A 272 -13.09 -46.60 -29.52
N GLU A 273 -13.95 -47.12 -28.64
CA GLU A 273 -14.44 -48.51 -28.71
C GLU A 273 -15.18 -48.81 -30.02
N GLN A 274 -16.07 -47.90 -30.46
CA GLN A 274 -16.76 -48.05 -31.75
C GLN A 274 -15.80 -48.05 -32.93
N LEU A 275 -14.78 -47.18 -32.91
CA LEU A 275 -13.74 -47.15 -33.94
C LEU A 275 -12.93 -48.45 -33.97
N GLU A 276 -12.57 -49.02 -32.82
CA GLU A 276 -11.88 -50.31 -32.76
C GLU A 276 -12.77 -51.46 -33.25
N SER A 277 -14.06 -51.48 -32.88
CA SER A 277 -15.02 -52.46 -33.42
C SER A 277 -15.15 -52.38 -34.94
N LEU A 278 -15.25 -51.17 -35.50
CA LEU A 278 -15.31 -50.96 -36.95
C LEU A 278 -14.00 -51.30 -37.65
N LYS A 279 -12.85 -51.05 -37.03
CA LYS A 279 -11.55 -51.49 -37.56
C LYS A 279 -11.47 -53.00 -37.61
N GLU A 280 -11.93 -53.69 -36.57
CA GLU A 280 -11.95 -55.15 -36.52
C GLU A 280 -12.92 -55.71 -37.58
N GLU A 281 -14.13 -55.16 -37.70
CA GLU A 281 -15.06 -55.54 -38.77
C GLU A 281 -14.45 -55.33 -40.16
N ASN A 282 -13.82 -54.17 -40.41
CA ASN A 282 -13.11 -53.92 -41.66
C ASN A 282 -11.95 -54.90 -41.89
N ARG A 283 -11.22 -55.29 -40.84
CA ARG A 283 -10.16 -56.30 -40.93
C ARG A 283 -10.74 -57.65 -41.37
N GLN A 284 -11.86 -58.06 -40.77
CA GLN A 284 -12.57 -59.29 -41.14
C GLN A 284 -13.06 -59.23 -42.59
N LEU A 285 -13.68 -58.13 -42.99
CA LEU A 285 -14.11 -57.92 -44.39
C LEU A 285 -12.94 -57.98 -45.37
N CYS A 286 -11.79 -57.38 -45.05
CA CYS A 286 -10.58 -57.48 -45.88
C CYS A 286 -10.11 -58.93 -46.06
N ILE A 287 -10.16 -59.74 -45.00
CA ILE A 287 -9.83 -61.18 -45.07
C ILE A 287 -10.82 -61.89 -45.99
N THR A 288 -12.12 -61.71 -45.79
CA THR A 288 -13.16 -62.33 -46.64
C THR A 288 -13.05 -61.90 -48.10
N VAL A 289 -12.75 -60.62 -48.37
CA VAL A 289 -12.53 -60.14 -49.74
C VAL A 289 -11.28 -60.75 -50.37
N ALA A 290 -10.21 -60.96 -49.59
CA ALA A 290 -9.01 -61.64 -50.07
C ALA A 290 -9.28 -63.12 -50.40
N GLU A 291 -10.01 -63.83 -49.53
CA GLU A 291 -10.46 -65.21 -49.78
C GLU A 291 -11.33 -65.29 -51.05
N GLN A 292 -12.32 -64.40 -51.18
CA GLN A 292 -13.17 -64.33 -52.38
C GLN A 292 -12.36 -64.04 -53.65
N ARG A 293 -11.32 -63.21 -53.57
CA ARG A 293 -10.43 -62.94 -54.70
C ARG A 293 -9.64 -64.20 -55.07
N GLU A 294 -9.10 -64.93 -54.09
CA GLU A 294 -8.38 -66.17 -54.35
C GLU A 294 -9.28 -67.24 -54.97
N ASP A 295 -10.51 -67.38 -54.48
CA ASP A 295 -11.51 -68.29 -55.04
C ASP A 295 -11.91 -67.88 -56.45
N LYS A 296 -12.06 -66.57 -56.72
CA LYS A 296 -12.28 -66.05 -58.07
C LYS A 296 -11.11 -66.42 -59.00
N GLU A 297 -9.86 -66.26 -58.57
CA GLU A 297 -8.67 -66.64 -59.36
C GLU A 297 -8.59 -68.16 -59.60
N LYS A 298 -8.99 -68.98 -58.62
CA LYS A 298 -9.15 -70.44 -58.81
C LYS A 298 -10.23 -70.74 -59.86
N LEU A 299 -11.38 -70.08 -59.77
CA LEU A 299 -12.48 -70.27 -60.71
C LEU A 299 -12.10 -69.81 -62.13
N GLU A 300 -11.40 -68.68 -62.27
CA GLU A 300 -10.88 -68.19 -63.55
C GLU A 300 -9.89 -69.20 -64.17
N ARG A 301 -8.99 -69.79 -63.38
CA ARG A 301 -8.10 -70.87 -63.86
C ARG A 301 -8.88 -72.10 -64.33
N VAL A 302 -9.92 -72.52 -63.60
CA VAL A 302 -10.77 -73.64 -64.02
C VAL A 302 -11.50 -73.31 -65.31
N LEU A 303 -12.03 -72.09 -65.46
CA LEU A 303 -12.67 -71.63 -66.69
C LEU A 303 -11.69 -71.63 -67.87
N GLU A 304 -10.45 -71.19 -67.68
CA GLU A 304 -9.45 -71.20 -68.74
C GLU A 304 -9.06 -72.62 -69.15
N ASN A 305 -8.91 -73.53 -68.18
CA ASN A 305 -8.69 -74.96 -68.44
C ASN A 305 -9.87 -75.58 -69.20
N LEU A 306 -11.11 -75.27 -68.81
CA LEU A 306 -12.32 -75.73 -69.50
C LEU A 306 -12.38 -75.18 -70.93
N LYS A 307 -12.10 -73.90 -71.15
CA LYS A 307 -12.00 -73.32 -72.50
C LYS A 307 -10.92 -74.01 -73.34
N GLY A 308 -9.75 -74.30 -72.75
CA GLY A 308 -8.71 -75.07 -73.42
C GLY A 308 -9.18 -76.46 -73.82
N SER A 309 -9.91 -77.15 -72.93
CA SER A 309 -10.51 -78.46 -73.23
C SER A 309 -11.61 -78.39 -74.30
N GLU A 310 -12.44 -77.33 -74.28
CA GLU A 310 -13.46 -77.07 -75.29
C GLU A 310 -12.84 -76.77 -76.67
N ALA A 311 -11.75 -75.99 -76.71
CA ALA A 311 -10.98 -75.72 -77.92
C ALA A 311 -10.35 -77.01 -78.47
N ASN A 312 -9.79 -77.86 -77.60
CA ASN A 312 -9.26 -79.16 -77.98
C ASN A 312 -10.34 -80.09 -78.54
N LEU A 313 -11.50 -80.18 -77.89
CA LEU A 313 -12.65 -80.94 -78.37
C LEU A 313 -13.17 -80.39 -79.70
N SER A 314 -13.21 -79.07 -79.87
CA SER A 314 -13.59 -78.41 -81.13
C SER A 314 -12.61 -78.74 -82.26
N HIS A 315 -11.31 -78.75 -81.96
CA HIS A 315 -10.28 -79.16 -82.92
C HIS A 315 -10.40 -80.65 -83.29
N LEU A 316 -10.65 -81.52 -82.31
CA LEU A 316 -10.91 -82.95 -82.55
C LEU A 316 -12.14 -83.14 -83.44
N LEU A 317 -13.24 -82.44 -83.13
CA LEU A 317 -14.47 -82.47 -83.91
C LEU A 317 -14.24 -81.96 -85.34
N GLN A 318 -13.45 -80.90 -85.51
CA GLN A 318 -13.09 -80.38 -86.83
C GLN A 318 -12.25 -81.37 -87.63
N ASN A 319 -11.33 -82.09 -86.97
CA ASN A 319 -10.51 -83.14 -87.58
C ASN A 319 -11.37 -84.34 -88.03
N GLU A 320 -12.27 -84.82 -87.16
CA GLU A 320 -13.25 -85.86 -87.49
C GLU A 320 -14.18 -85.43 -88.65
N GLN A 321 -14.60 -84.16 -88.68
CA GLN A 321 -15.36 -83.61 -89.81
C GLN A 321 -14.53 -83.58 -91.10
N HIS A 322 -13.22 -83.29 -91.02
CA HIS A 322 -12.31 -83.37 -92.16
C HIS A 322 -12.20 -84.82 -92.65
N GLN A 323 -11.94 -85.77 -91.76
CA GLN A 323 -11.88 -87.19 -92.10
C GLN A 323 -13.18 -87.69 -92.72
N LYS A 324 -14.34 -87.31 -92.19
CA LYS A 324 -15.64 -87.64 -92.79
C LYS A 324 -15.80 -87.04 -94.18
N ARG A 325 -15.31 -85.82 -94.40
CA ARG A 325 -15.34 -85.17 -95.72
C ARG A 325 -14.43 -85.89 -96.72
N ASP A 326 -13.23 -86.30 -96.29
CA ASP A 326 -12.28 -87.06 -97.10
C ASP A 326 -12.84 -88.45 -97.45
N LEU A 327 -13.43 -89.16 -96.48
CA LEU A 327 -14.12 -90.43 -96.71
C LEU A 327 -15.33 -90.28 -97.65
N MET A 328 -16.11 -89.19 -97.55
CA MET A 328 -17.18 -88.92 -98.50
C MET A 328 -16.64 -88.70 -99.91
N LYS A 329 -15.50 -88.02 -100.05
CA LYS A 329 -14.85 -87.82 -101.34
C LYS A 329 -14.35 -89.15 -101.93
N GLU A 330 -13.70 -90.00 -101.13
CA GLU A 330 -13.33 -91.36 -101.54
C GLU A 330 -14.55 -92.22 -101.93
N LEU A 331 -15.66 -92.09 -101.21
CA LEU A 331 -16.90 -92.79 -101.53
C LEU A 331 -17.47 -92.33 -102.88
N GLU A 332 -17.42 -91.03 -103.15
CA GLU A 332 -17.86 -90.44 -104.41
C GLU A 332 -16.94 -90.83 -105.57
N ASP A 333 -15.62 -90.85 -105.35
CA ASP A 333 -14.63 -91.34 -106.31
C ASP A 333 -14.86 -92.84 -106.62
N LYS A 334 -15.19 -93.66 -105.61
CA LYS A 334 -15.57 -95.07 -105.79
C LYS A 334 -16.87 -95.24 -106.55
N LYS A 335 -17.89 -94.39 -106.30
CA LYS A 335 -19.13 -94.40 -107.10
C LYS A 335 -18.85 -94.05 -108.56
N HIS A 336 -18.06 -93.01 -108.81
CA HIS A 336 -17.69 -92.61 -110.16
C HIS A 336 -16.88 -93.71 -110.86
N LEU A 337 -16.00 -94.42 -110.14
CA LEU A 337 -15.29 -95.58 -110.66
C LEU A 337 -16.24 -96.74 -110.98
N PHE A 338 -17.25 -96.98 -110.13
CA PHE A 338 -18.28 -97.98 -110.37
C PHE A 338 -19.12 -97.65 -111.61
N GLU A 339 -19.50 -96.39 -111.82
CA GLU A 339 -20.21 -95.95 -113.02
C GLU A 339 -19.36 -96.13 -114.29
N ILE A 340 -18.06 -95.81 -114.25
CA ILE A 340 -17.13 -96.07 -115.36
C ILE A 340 -17.05 -97.58 -115.65
N LEU A 341 -16.94 -98.42 -114.63
CA LEU A 341 -16.91 -99.87 -114.80
C LEU A 341 -18.24 -100.41 -115.35
N GLN A 342 -19.36 -99.84 -114.93
CA GLN A 342 -20.68 -100.23 -115.43
C GLN A 342 -20.87 -99.82 -116.90
N ALA A 343 -20.41 -98.63 -117.28
CA ALA A 343 -20.38 -98.20 -118.69
C ALA A 343 -19.48 -99.10 -119.53
N LYS A 344 -18.29 -99.45 -119.02
CA LYS A 344 -17.35 -100.36 -119.68
C LYS A 344 -17.92 -101.77 -119.81
N ASN A 345 -18.63 -102.27 -118.79
CA ASN A 345 -19.31 -103.57 -118.84
C ASN A 345 -20.39 -103.59 -119.93
N ASN A 346 -21.20 -102.55 -120.02
CA ASN A 346 -22.23 -102.39 -121.05
C ASN A 346 -21.62 -102.29 -122.46
N GLU A 347 -20.42 -101.72 -122.59
CA GLU A 347 -19.66 -101.64 -123.85
C GLU A 347 -19.09 -103.01 -124.25
N THR A 348 -18.49 -103.76 -123.32
CA THR A 348 -18.10 -105.16 -123.56
C THR A 348 -19.28 -106.10 -123.82
N ASP A 349 -20.46 -105.84 -123.26
CA ASP A 349 -21.68 -106.60 -123.56
C ASP A 349 -22.19 -106.31 -124.97
N LYS A 350 -22.07 -105.06 -125.44
CA LYS A 350 -22.34 -104.69 -126.84
C LYS A 350 -21.36 -105.35 -127.81
N GLU A 351 -20.06 -105.30 -127.51
CA GLU A 351 -19.03 -105.98 -128.32
C GLU A 351 -19.24 -107.51 -128.35
N ASN A 352 -19.62 -108.13 -127.22
CA ASN A 352 -19.97 -109.56 -127.19
C ASN A 352 -21.25 -109.89 -128.00
N GLN A 353 -22.22 -108.97 -128.06
CA GLN A 353 -23.42 -109.15 -128.89
C GLN A 353 -23.12 -109.03 -130.39
N GLU A 354 -22.20 -108.15 -130.78
CA GLU A 354 -21.76 -108.03 -132.17
C GLU A 354 -20.88 -109.23 -132.59
N LEU A 355 -19.98 -109.69 -131.72
CA LEU A 355 -19.18 -110.90 -131.94
C LEU A 355 -20.03 -112.18 -132.03
N ARG A 356 -21.18 -112.25 -131.34
CA ARG A 356 -22.16 -113.34 -131.49
C ARG A 356 -22.88 -113.31 -132.85
N LYS A 357 -23.19 -112.12 -133.38
CA LYS A 357 -23.80 -111.97 -134.71
C LYS A 357 -22.82 -112.27 -135.85
N GLU A 358 -21.54 -111.96 -135.69
CA GLU A 358 -20.49 -112.36 -136.65
C GLU A 358 -20.18 -113.87 -136.59
N ASN A 359 -20.25 -114.51 -135.41
CA ASN A 359 -20.09 -115.96 -135.29
C ASN A 359 -21.21 -116.75 -136.00
N ASP A 360 -22.45 -116.27 -135.93
CA ASP A 360 -23.61 -116.93 -136.57
C ASP A 360 -23.59 -116.83 -138.11
N ASP A 361 -22.95 -115.79 -138.68
CA ASP A 361 -22.82 -115.61 -140.14
C ASP A 361 -21.61 -116.37 -140.73
N LEU A 362 -20.57 -116.63 -139.91
CA LEU A 362 -19.41 -117.44 -140.29
C LEU A 362 -19.63 -118.96 -140.11
N LEU A 363 -20.61 -119.40 -139.31
CA LEU A 363 -20.97 -120.82 -139.09
C LEU A 363 -21.76 -121.48 -140.24
N ARG A 364 -22.11 -120.76 -141.32
CA ARG A 364 -22.84 -121.31 -142.49
C ARG A 364 -21.93 -121.64 -143.69
N ARG A 365 -20.58 -121.55 -143.56
CA ARG A 365 -19.68 -121.70 -144.73
C ARG A 365 -18.50 -122.67 -144.68
N LEU A 366 -18.13 -123.37 -143.60
CA LEU A 366 -17.08 -124.40 -143.75
C LEU A 366 -17.22 -125.59 -142.78
N SER A 367 -17.06 -126.75 -143.40
CA SER A 367 -17.17 -128.13 -142.95
C SER A 367 -15.77 -128.69 -142.59
N GLN A 368 -15.73 -129.76 -141.77
CA GLN A 368 -14.61 -130.67 -141.46
C GLN A 368 -13.55 -130.24 -140.43
N ASN A 369 -13.69 -130.67 -139.15
CA ASN A 369 -13.11 -131.91 -138.60
C ASN A 369 -13.25 -131.98 -137.07
N ALA A 370 -13.55 -133.19 -136.59
CA ALA A 370 -13.63 -133.62 -135.18
C ALA A 370 -12.21 -133.77 -134.56
N VAL A 371 -11.90 -133.96 -133.27
CA VAL A 371 -12.52 -134.65 -132.10
C VAL A 371 -11.76 -134.19 -130.81
N GLY A 372 -12.43 -134.10 -129.64
CA GLY A 372 -11.94 -134.65 -128.36
C GLY A 372 -11.24 -133.78 -127.28
N GLY A 373 -11.88 -133.63 -126.11
CA GLY A 373 -11.40 -134.18 -124.80
C GLY A 373 -10.36 -133.48 -123.90
N LEU A 374 -10.77 -133.29 -122.62
CA LEU A 374 -10.07 -133.53 -121.33
C LEU A 374 -9.36 -132.42 -120.49
N VAL A 375 -9.76 -132.48 -119.21
CA VAL A 375 -9.33 -132.04 -117.86
C VAL A 375 -7.81 -131.93 -117.50
N PHE A 376 -7.56 -131.20 -116.37
CA PHE A 376 -6.47 -131.24 -115.34
C PHE A 376 -5.51 -130.02 -115.39
N GLY A 377 -4.99 -129.36 -114.33
CA GLY A 377 -4.96 -129.44 -112.86
C GLY A 377 -3.93 -128.41 -112.30
N ASN A 378 -3.89 -128.24 -110.97
CA ASN A 378 -3.07 -127.39 -110.02
C ASN A 378 -1.50 -127.52 -110.17
N PRO A 379 -0.52 -127.08 -109.28
CA PRO A 379 -0.43 -126.21 -108.05
C PRO A 379 0.91 -125.37 -107.84
N TYR A 380 1.03 -124.69 -106.67
CA TYR A 380 2.19 -124.31 -105.78
C TYR A 380 2.05 -122.84 -105.27
N TYR A 381 1.79 -122.49 -103.99
CA TYR A 381 2.46 -122.59 -102.66
C TYR A 381 3.70 -121.68 -102.41
N GLY A 382 3.67 -120.91 -101.31
CA GLY A 382 4.80 -120.20 -100.69
C GLY A 382 4.40 -119.24 -99.54
N GLU A 383 4.73 -119.62 -98.30
CA GLU A 383 4.70 -118.87 -97.01
C GLU A 383 5.72 -117.70 -96.98
N VAL A 384 5.79 -116.75 -96.02
CA VAL A 384 6.26 -116.80 -94.59
C VAL A 384 5.95 -115.41 -93.94
N ALA A 385 6.29 -115.16 -92.67
CA ALA A 385 5.42 -115.13 -91.49
C ALA A 385 6.15 -114.38 -90.32
N TRP A 386 5.51 -114.34 -89.12
CA TRP A 386 6.04 -114.14 -87.73
C TRP A 386 6.29 -112.71 -87.19
N HIS A 387 5.49 -112.22 -86.19
CA HIS A 387 5.70 -112.20 -84.69
C HIS A 387 6.36 -110.89 -84.19
N SER A 388 6.22 -110.30 -82.99
CA SER A 388 5.30 -110.29 -81.83
C SER A 388 5.91 -109.36 -80.75
N VAL A 389 5.16 -109.05 -79.68
CA VAL A 389 5.58 -108.69 -78.28
C VAL A 389 5.75 -107.21 -77.86
N SER A 390 5.05 -106.88 -76.78
CA SER A 390 5.14 -105.70 -75.90
C SER A 390 6.06 -105.99 -74.71
N ILE A 391 6.86 -105.03 -74.22
CA ILE A 391 7.75 -105.20 -73.05
C ILE A 391 7.49 -104.09 -72.01
N ARG A 392 7.40 -104.43 -70.71
CA ARG A 392 7.32 -103.46 -69.59
C ARG A 392 8.71 -103.10 -69.08
N LYS A 393 8.96 -101.81 -68.81
CA LYS A 393 10.24 -101.26 -68.29
C LYS A 393 10.02 -100.56 -66.94
N CYS A 394 11.03 -100.61 -66.05
CA CYS A 394 11.05 -99.83 -64.82
C CYS A 394 11.44 -98.36 -65.12
N PRO A 395 10.62 -97.34 -64.77
CA PRO A 395 10.86 -95.94 -65.17
C PRO A 395 12.06 -95.25 -64.51
N MET A 396 12.65 -95.84 -63.47
CA MET A 396 13.63 -95.16 -62.60
C MET A 396 15.07 -95.64 -62.78
N CYS A 397 15.30 -96.85 -63.30
CA CYS A 397 16.62 -97.46 -63.40
C CYS A 397 16.90 -98.21 -64.72
N ASP A 398 15.93 -98.24 -65.65
CA ASP A 398 16.03 -98.88 -66.97
C ASP A 398 16.36 -100.39 -66.98
N GLU A 399 16.16 -101.11 -65.87
CA GLU A 399 16.27 -102.58 -65.84
C GLU A 399 15.06 -103.28 -66.50
N VAL A 400 15.33 -104.37 -67.23
CA VAL A 400 14.35 -105.13 -68.04
C VAL A 400 14.01 -106.45 -67.34
N PHE A 401 12.71 -106.70 -67.12
CA PHE A 401 12.21 -107.88 -66.42
C PHE A 401 11.55 -108.91 -67.37
N PRO A 402 11.68 -110.23 -67.13
CA PRO A 402 10.98 -111.29 -67.89
C PRO A 402 9.46 -111.29 -67.67
N GLU A 403 8.67 -111.78 -68.63
CA GLU A 403 7.19 -111.74 -68.65
C GLU A 403 6.48 -112.54 -67.52
N ASP A 404 7.22 -113.32 -66.73
CA ASP A 404 6.67 -114.25 -65.73
C ASP A 404 6.83 -113.74 -64.29
N ILE A 405 7.29 -112.49 -64.09
CA ILE A 405 7.50 -111.93 -62.75
C ILE A 405 6.16 -111.57 -62.10
N SER A 406 5.98 -111.95 -60.82
CA SER A 406 4.75 -111.62 -60.10
C SER A 406 4.65 -110.10 -59.92
N THR A 407 3.43 -109.55 -60.02
CA THR A 407 3.18 -108.11 -59.86
C THR A 407 3.74 -107.57 -58.54
N SER A 408 3.79 -108.41 -57.50
CA SER A 408 4.36 -108.10 -56.18
C SER A 408 5.88 -107.91 -56.20
N ASP A 409 6.62 -108.68 -57.01
CA ASP A 409 8.08 -108.58 -57.07
C ASP A 409 8.54 -107.37 -57.90
N PHE A 410 7.77 -107.01 -58.93
CA PHE A 410 7.98 -105.78 -59.71
C PHE A 410 7.68 -104.52 -58.88
N GLU A 411 6.61 -104.51 -58.08
CA GLU A 411 6.31 -103.42 -57.15
C GLU A 411 7.36 -103.30 -56.03
N ALA A 412 7.85 -104.42 -55.48
CA ALA A 412 8.92 -104.41 -54.49
C ALA A 412 10.24 -103.82 -55.03
N HIS A 413 10.56 -104.08 -56.30
CA HIS A 413 11.71 -103.48 -56.97
C HIS A 413 11.55 -101.96 -57.13
N VAL A 414 10.39 -101.48 -57.57
CA VAL A 414 10.11 -100.04 -57.70
C VAL A 414 10.15 -99.34 -56.34
N HIS A 415 9.61 -99.96 -55.28
CA HIS A 415 9.70 -99.43 -53.91
C HIS A 415 11.13 -99.41 -53.35
N SER A 416 12.05 -100.27 -53.82
CA SER A 416 13.46 -100.26 -53.36
C SER A 416 14.24 -98.99 -53.77
N HIS A 417 13.71 -98.24 -54.74
CA HIS A 417 14.23 -96.94 -55.17
C HIS A 417 13.71 -95.76 -54.34
N LEU A 418 12.79 -96.00 -53.41
CA LEU A 418 12.17 -94.99 -52.55
C LEU A 418 12.67 -95.12 -51.09
N LEU A 419 12.90 -93.99 -50.45
CA LEU A 419 13.17 -93.81 -49.03
C LEU A 419 11.90 -93.24 -48.39
N GLU A 420 11.38 -93.88 -47.34
CA GLU A 420 10.19 -93.41 -46.64
C GLU A 420 10.58 -92.72 -45.34
N CYS A 421 9.98 -91.54 -45.10
CA CYS A 421 10.15 -90.81 -43.86
C CYS A 421 9.32 -91.48 -42.75
N PRO A 422 9.93 -91.95 -41.64
CA PRO A 422 9.23 -92.73 -40.61
C PRO A 422 8.28 -91.88 -39.73
N LEU A 423 8.26 -90.56 -39.90
CA LEU A 423 7.46 -89.64 -39.09
C LEU A 423 6.16 -89.21 -39.79
N CYS A 424 6.14 -89.12 -41.12
CA CYS A 424 5.00 -88.61 -41.89
C CYS A 424 4.59 -89.46 -43.10
N ASN A 425 5.28 -90.58 -43.35
CA ASN A 425 4.98 -91.51 -44.46
C ASN A 425 5.11 -90.92 -45.88
N GLU A 426 5.81 -89.80 -46.06
CA GLU A 426 6.18 -89.31 -47.39
C GLU A 426 7.36 -90.13 -47.98
N THR A 427 7.29 -90.40 -49.29
CA THR A 427 8.27 -91.18 -50.07
C THR A 427 9.19 -90.27 -50.89
N PHE A 428 10.48 -90.57 -50.88
CA PHE A 428 11.53 -89.80 -51.56
C PHE A 428 12.41 -90.70 -52.42
N GLU A 429 12.93 -90.21 -53.54
CA GLU A 429 13.83 -90.99 -54.39
C GLU A 429 15.23 -91.12 -53.78
N LYS A 430 15.81 -92.33 -53.80
CA LYS A 430 17.10 -92.67 -53.16
C LYS A 430 18.31 -91.90 -53.70
N THR A 431 18.21 -91.33 -54.89
CA THR A 431 19.23 -90.48 -55.54
C THR A 431 19.28 -89.05 -54.99
N ASN A 432 18.24 -88.60 -54.28
CA ASN A 432 18.13 -87.27 -53.69
C ASN A 432 18.29 -87.30 -52.16
N LEU A 433 19.37 -87.94 -51.68
CA LEU A 433 19.65 -88.13 -50.25
C LEU A 433 19.64 -86.82 -49.45
N GLN A 434 20.12 -85.72 -50.04
CA GLN A 434 20.18 -84.40 -49.39
C GLN A 434 18.77 -83.82 -49.12
N VAL A 435 17.80 -84.05 -50.01
CA VAL A 435 16.42 -83.55 -49.84
C VAL A 435 15.69 -84.34 -48.76
N PHE A 436 15.98 -85.65 -48.66
CA PHE A 436 15.46 -86.50 -47.59
C PHE A 436 16.03 -86.13 -46.21
N ASP A 437 17.34 -85.87 -46.12
CA ASP A 437 17.98 -85.46 -44.86
C ASP A 437 17.52 -84.07 -44.40
N ASP A 438 17.35 -83.10 -45.32
CA ASP A 438 16.80 -81.79 -45.00
C ASP A 438 15.32 -81.89 -44.53
N HIS A 439 14.53 -82.77 -45.16
CA HIS A 439 13.15 -83.04 -44.74
C HIS A 439 13.06 -83.68 -43.34
N ILE A 440 13.91 -84.66 -43.02
CA ILE A 440 13.99 -85.24 -41.66
C ILE A 440 14.48 -84.19 -40.65
N TYR A 441 15.37 -83.29 -41.05
CA TYR A 441 15.84 -82.21 -40.19
C TYR A 441 14.71 -81.22 -39.86
N CYS A 442 13.81 -80.92 -40.81
CA CYS A 442 12.64 -80.08 -40.57
C CYS A 442 11.68 -80.67 -39.52
N HIS A 443 11.49 -81.99 -39.46
CA HIS A 443 10.68 -82.63 -38.40
C HIS A 443 11.32 -82.54 -37.00
N ASN A 444 12.64 -82.29 -36.89
CA ASN A 444 13.32 -82.08 -35.62
C ASN A 444 13.38 -80.60 -35.19
N LEU A 445 12.83 -79.69 -36.02
CA LEU A 445 12.76 -78.25 -35.76
C LEU A 445 11.35 -77.76 -35.38
N GLU A 446 10.33 -78.61 -35.51
CA GLU A 446 9.01 -78.47 -34.88
C GLU A 446 8.94 -79.29 -33.59
#